data_AF-K0R1L8-F1
#
_entry.id   AF-K0R1L8-F1
#
_cell.length_a   1.000
_cell.length_b   1.000
_cell.length_c   1.000
_cell.angle_alpha   90.00
_cell.angle_beta   90.00
_cell.angle_gamma   90.00
#
_symmetry.space_group_name_H-M   'P 1'
#
loop_
_entity.id
_entity.type
_entity.pdbx_description
1 polymer ?
#
loop_
_entity_poly.entity_id
_entity_poly.type
_entity_poly.pdbx_seq_one_letter_code
_entity_poly.pdbx_strand_id
1 'polypeptide(L)'
;MRATFLFSVLLIVVSSAASFSSGARATRCSPIIRKRKTALDLSGVSSASANALLARGGGEQVLKSFYGDALGYFGGIRTPATFLAGSSLAAIFTLKGAASKLASDDSSLSGLEKFAIKAYHVLAVMAFVLSLNTVVTATVAHTSVLHGRFDQVGETAYTMMKREFLYEFDMTRWSFLSSMFCFLGMVLSRLLFEFELLKVGSFGGAGENLAMLLLCIFGALITNLMSFVNQNLWCWSSLIGMTRSVVELVLDRAFVQKRPLQVISVLFTLGSAFYIGKLVGLGDKEKQNDSL
;
A
#
# COMPACT_ATOMS: atom_id res chain seq x y z
N MET A 1 -8.64 -17.10 18.18
CA MET A 1 -7.31 -16.68 17.69
C MET A 1 -7.15 -16.80 16.16
N ARG A 2 -7.51 -17.92 15.51
CA ARG A 2 -7.40 -18.06 14.04
C ARG A 2 -8.12 -16.95 13.25
N ALA A 3 -9.35 -16.61 13.61
CA ALA A 3 -10.18 -15.65 12.87
C ALA A 3 -9.66 -14.20 12.89
N THR A 4 -9.16 -13.70 14.03
CA THR A 4 -8.71 -12.30 14.18
C THR A 4 -7.35 -12.05 13.53
N PHE A 5 -6.44 -13.02 13.57
CA PHE A 5 -5.14 -12.94 12.89
C PHE A 5 -5.28 -13.10 11.36
N LEU A 6 -6.16 -14.01 10.93
CA LEU A 6 -6.57 -14.10 9.52
C LEU A 6 -7.20 -12.77 9.07
N PHE A 7 -8.08 -12.14 9.86
CA PHE A 7 -8.75 -10.91 9.45
C PHE A 7 -7.78 -9.76 9.15
N SER A 8 -6.69 -9.60 9.90
CA SER A 8 -5.71 -8.51 9.69
C SER A 8 -4.78 -8.74 8.50
N VAL A 9 -4.27 -9.97 8.33
CA VAL A 9 -3.41 -10.34 7.19
C VAL A 9 -4.24 -10.42 5.90
N LEU A 10 -5.47 -10.95 6.01
CA LEU A 10 -6.45 -10.96 4.96
C LEU A 10 -6.96 -9.54 4.66
N LEU A 11 -7.08 -8.61 5.61
CA LEU A 11 -7.43 -7.21 5.28
C LEU A 11 -6.36 -6.53 4.43
N ILE A 12 -5.08 -6.86 4.62
CA ILE A 12 -3.99 -6.30 3.80
C ILE A 12 -3.98 -6.93 2.39
N VAL A 13 -4.18 -8.24 2.30
CA VAL A 13 -4.18 -8.99 1.01
C VAL A 13 -5.51 -8.84 0.25
N VAL A 14 -6.64 -8.82 0.95
CA VAL A 14 -8.02 -8.70 0.41
C VAL A 14 -8.46 -7.26 0.24
N SER A 15 -7.92 -6.26 0.94
CA SER A 15 -8.11 -4.86 0.48
C SER A 15 -7.54 -4.64 -0.93
N SER A 16 -6.57 -5.48 -1.32
CA SER A 16 -5.97 -5.50 -2.65
C SER A 16 -6.76 -6.35 -3.65
N ALA A 17 -7.52 -7.37 -3.20
CA ALA A 17 -8.29 -8.28 -4.06
C ALA A 17 -9.82 -8.00 -4.12
N ALA A 18 -10.42 -7.45 -3.07
CA ALA A 18 -11.87 -7.20 -2.96
C ALA A 18 -12.35 -5.90 -3.64
N SER A 19 -11.47 -5.16 -4.30
CA SER A 19 -11.87 -3.99 -5.09
C SER A 19 -12.56 -4.35 -6.43
N PHE A 20 -12.78 -5.64 -6.73
CA PHE A 20 -13.37 -6.09 -8.00
C PHE A 20 -14.91 -6.20 -8.01
N SER A 21 -15.63 -5.87 -6.92
CA SER A 21 -17.08 -6.11 -6.85
C SER A 21 -17.89 -4.95 -6.25
N SER A 22 -17.67 -3.72 -6.71
CA SER A 22 -18.63 -2.64 -6.51
C SER A 22 -18.51 -1.61 -7.62
N GLY A 23 -19.51 -1.58 -8.52
CA GLY A 23 -19.68 -0.53 -9.51
C GLY A 23 -19.93 0.81 -8.83
N ALA A 24 -18.86 1.53 -8.51
CA ALA A 24 -18.90 2.89 -8.03
C ALA A 24 -18.38 3.80 -9.14
N ARG A 25 -19.24 4.68 -9.63
CA ARG A 25 -18.95 5.73 -10.60
C ARG A 25 -17.70 6.50 -10.14
N ALA A 26 -16.65 6.50 -10.94
CA ALA A 26 -15.44 7.29 -10.70
C ALA A 26 -15.80 8.77 -10.56
N THR A 27 -15.86 9.25 -9.31
CA THR A 27 -15.91 10.67 -9.04
C THR A 27 -14.58 11.24 -9.50
N ARG A 28 -14.58 11.99 -10.61
CA ARG A 28 -13.47 12.90 -10.92
C ARG A 28 -13.11 13.61 -9.62
N CYS A 29 -11.82 13.71 -9.33
CA CYS A 29 -11.31 14.69 -8.39
C CYS A 29 -11.62 16.08 -8.94
N SER A 30 -12.89 16.49 -8.87
CA SER A 30 -13.20 17.90 -8.72
C SER A 30 -12.45 18.33 -7.48
N PRO A 31 -11.71 19.45 -7.51
CA PRO A 31 -11.11 20.00 -6.33
C PRO A 31 -12.24 20.09 -5.29
N ILE A 32 -12.17 19.26 -4.26
CA ILE A 32 -13.01 19.42 -3.09
C ILE A 32 -12.47 20.70 -2.46
N ILE A 33 -12.93 21.84 -2.97
CA ILE A 33 -12.98 23.08 -2.23
C ILE A 33 -13.89 22.69 -1.07
N ARG A 34 -13.28 22.19 0.00
CA ARG A 34 -13.92 21.94 1.27
C ARG A 34 -14.26 23.33 1.78
N LYS A 35 -15.35 23.90 1.26
CA LYS A 35 -16.03 25.06 1.83
C LYS A 35 -16.45 24.58 3.20
N ARG A 36 -15.56 24.71 4.19
CA ARG A 36 -15.94 24.77 5.59
C ARG A 36 -16.92 25.93 5.63
N LYS A 37 -18.22 25.64 5.55
CA LYS A 37 -19.27 26.53 6.00
C LYS A 37 -19.13 26.60 7.52
N THR A 38 -18.07 27.25 8.00
CA THR A 38 -18.19 28.04 9.21
C THR A 38 -19.15 29.15 8.83
N ALA A 39 -20.44 28.96 9.14
CA ALA A 39 -21.38 30.05 9.31
C ALA A 39 -20.86 30.86 10.50
N LEU A 40 -19.85 31.69 10.23
CA LEU A 40 -19.36 32.70 11.13
C LEU A 40 -20.32 33.86 10.93
N ASP A 41 -21.23 34.02 11.90
CA ASP A 41 -22.15 35.14 11.98
C ASP A 41 -21.31 36.44 11.94
N LEU A 42 -21.40 37.12 10.81
CA LEU A 42 -20.52 38.22 10.39
C LEU A 42 -21.15 39.58 10.67
N SER A 43 -22.02 39.65 11.68
CA SER A 43 -22.77 40.84 12.05
C SER A 43 -21.96 41.92 12.79
N GLY A 44 -20.64 41.72 13.00
CA GLY A 44 -19.79 42.64 13.77
C GLY A 44 -18.46 43.04 13.13
N VAL A 45 -18.24 42.78 11.85
CA VAL A 45 -16.92 43.01 11.22
C VAL A 45 -16.85 44.40 10.58
N SER A 46 -16.02 45.25 11.17
CA SER A 46 -15.72 46.63 10.74
C SER A 46 -15.34 46.73 9.26
N SER A 47 -15.84 47.77 8.58
CA SER A 47 -15.56 48.09 7.17
C SER A 47 -14.07 48.23 6.84
N ALA A 48 -13.21 48.47 7.83
CA ALA A 48 -11.75 48.47 7.64
C ALA A 48 -11.17 47.05 7.37
N SER A 49 -11.81 46.01 7.88
CA SER A 49 -11.38 44.61 7.70
C SER A 49 -11.98 43.93 6.45
N ALA A 50 -13.05 44.48 5.88
CA ALA A 50 -13.57 44.05 4.58
C ALA A 50 -12.62 44.42 3.42
N ASN A 51 -11.95 45.58 3.51
CA ASN A 51 -10.96 45.99 2.51
C ASN A 51 -9.66 45.19 2.55
N ALA A 52 -9.25 44.67 3.72
CA ALA A 52 -8.10 43.76 3.83
C ALA A 52 -8.39 42.38 3.21
N LEU A 53 -9.66 41.95 3.19
CA LEU A 53 -10.09 40.69 2.57
C LEU A 53 -10.28 40.84 1.05
N LEU A 54 -10.67 42.02 0.57
CA LEU A 54 -10.71 42.37 -0.86
C LEU A 54 -9.31 42.62 -1.45
N ALA A 55 -8.37 43.17 -0.68
CA ALA A 55 -6.96 43.27 -1.08
C ALA A 55 -6.25 41.90 -1.18
N ARG A 56 -6.80 40.87 -0.52
CA ARG A 56 -6.39 39.46 -0.64
C ARG A 56 -7.19 38.69 -1.71
N GLY A 57 -8.21 39.32 -2.30
CA GLY A 57 -9.20 38.70 -3.20
C GLY A 57 -8.94 38.88 -4.69
N GLY A 58 -7.84 39.56 -5.07
CA GLY A 58 -7.39 39.71 -6.46
C GLY A 58 -5.98 39.17 -6.69
N GLY A 59 -5.51 38.27 -5.82
CA GLY A 59 -4.23 37.60 -6.06
C GLY A 59 -4.39 36.72 -7.30
N GLU A 60 -3.87 37.19 -8.44
CA GLU A 60 -3.43 36.32 -9.53
C GLU A 60 -2.85 35.07 -8.86
N GLN A 61 -3.45 33.91 -9.09
CA GLN A 61 -2.86 32.66 -8.65
C GLN A 61 -1.50 32.62 -9.34
N VAL A 62 -0.45 33.00 -8.60
CA VAL A 62 0.90 33.08 -9.12
C VAL A 62 1.29 31.66 -9.44
N LEU A 63 1.08 31.33 -10.70
CA LEU A 63 1.47 30.12 -11.37
C LEU A 63 2.99 29.99 -11.20
N LYS A 64 3.41 29.04 -10.36
CA LYS A 64 4.82 28.79 -10.02
C LYS A 64 5.32 27.55 -10.75
N SER A 65 6.59 27.56 -11.12
CA SER A 65 7.26 26.34 -11.57
C SER A 65 7.49 25.41 -10.39
N PHE A 66 7.04 24.16 -10.53
CA PHE A 66 7.20 23.09 -9.54
C PHE A 66 8.20 22.00 -10.00
N TYR A 67 9.07 22.34 -10.95
CA TYR A 67 10.09 21.43 -11.48
C TYR A 67 10.97 20.81 -10.38
N GLY A 68 11.48 21.64 -9.46
CA GLY A 68 12.33 21.19 -8.36
C GLY A 68 11.60 20.27 -7.38
N ASP A 69 10.34 20.55 -7.08
CA ASP A 69 9.53 19.75 -6.17
C ASP A 69 9.20 18.38 -6.75
N ALA A 70 8.94 18.29 -8.06
CA ALA A 70 8.73 17.02 -8.75
C ALA A 70 10.00 16.15 -8.72
N LEU A 71 11.18 16.73 -8.98
CA LEU A 71 12.46 16.03 -8.84
C LEU A 71 12.71 15.58 -7.39
N GLY A 72 12.45 16.47 -6.43
CA GLY A 72 12.59 16.18 -5.00
C GLY A 72 11.68 15.03 -4.56
N TYR A 73 10.43 14.98 -5.04
CA TYR A 73 9.48 13.92 -4.73
C TYR A 73 9.95 12.55 -5.26
N PHE A 74 10.20 12.45 -6.57
CA PHE A 74 10.60 11.17 -7.19
C PHE A 74 12.00 10.72 -6.73
N GLY A 75 12.92 11.66 -6.49
CA GLY A 75 14.23 11.36 -5.90
C GLY A 75 14.12 10.90 -4.45
N GLY A 76 13.29 11.58 -3.66
CA GLY A 76 13.12 11.33 -2.23
C GLY A 76 12.45 9.99 -1.91
N ILE A 77 11.50 9.53 -2.73
CA ILE A 77 10.83 8.23 -2.53
C ILE A 77 11.70 7.04 -2.95
N ARG A 78 12.65 7.25 -3.88
CA ARG A 78 13.48 6.19 -4.44
C ARG A 78 14.42 5.57 -3.41
N THR A 79 15.10 6.40 -2.61
CA THR A 79 16.08 5.93 -1.61
C THR A 79 15.47 4.99 -0.56
N PRO A 80 14.39 5.34 0.16
CA PRO A 80 13.77 4.42 1.12
C PRO A 80 13.18 3.18 0.43
N ALA A 81 12.66 3.29 -0.80
CA ALA A 81 12.20 2.13 -1.57
C ALA A 81 13.35 1.17 -1.89
N THR A 82 14.54 1.66 -2.24
CA THR A 82 15.73 0.83 -2.45
C THR A 82 16.14 0.09 -1.18
N PHE A 83 16.11 0.75 -0.02
CA PHE A 83 16.36 0.08 1.26
C PHE A 83 15.33 -1.04 1.54
N LEU A 84 14.03 -0.76 1.36
CA LEU A 84 12.99 -1.77 1.52
C LEU A 84 13.18 -2.95 0.56
N ALA A 85 13.54 -2.70 -0.70
CA ALA A 85 13.80 -3.74 -1.68
C ALA A 85 14.99 -4.62 -1.26
N GLY A 86 16.10 -4.01 -0.85
CA GLY A 86 17.29 -4.74 -0.39
C GLY A 86 17.02 -5.59 0.85
N SER A 87 16.36 -5.01 1.87
CA SER A 87 16.01 -5.72 3.10
C SER A 87 15.02 -6.86 2.85
N SER A 88 14.03 -6.65 1.99
CA SER A 88 13.05 -7.69 1.64
C SER A 88 13.71 -8.83 0.84
N LEU A 89 14.63 -8.51 -0.07
CA LEU A 89 15.39 -9.51 -0.82
C LEU A 89 16.24 -10.40 0.09
N ALA A 90 16.95 -9.81 1.07
CA ALA A 90 17.71 -10.57 2.06
C ALA A 90 16.79 -11.45 2.93
N ALA A 91 15.61 -10.94 3.29
CA ALA A 91 14.63 -11.67 4.07
C ALA A 91 14.12 -12.94 3.35
N ILE A 92 13.85 -12.86 2.04
CA ILE A 92 13.39 -14.02 1.23
C ILE A 92 14.29 -15.25 1.41
N PHE A 93 15.61 -15.05 1.53
CA PHE A 93 16.58 -16.15 1.68
C PHE A 93 16.85 -16.58 3.13
N THR A 94 16.45 -15.78 4.12
CA THR A 94 16.78 -16.07 5.53
C THR A 94 16.06 -17.34 6.01
N LEU A 95 14.81 -17.56 5.61
CA LEU A 95 13.98 -18.67 6.09
C LEU A 95 14.00 -19.92 5.19
N LYS A 96 15.09 -20.16 4.46
CA LYS A 96 15.23 -21.35 3.60
C LYS A 96 14.98 -22.67 4.36
N GLY A 97 15.47 -22.76 5.60
CA GLY A 97 15.25 -23.94 6.46
C GLY A 97 13.78 -24.13 6.83
N ALA A 98 13.05 -23.06 7.11
CA ALA A 98 11.62 -23.13 7.45
C ALA A 98 10.77 -23.53 6.22
N ALA A 99 11.10 -23.01 5.04
CA ALA A 99 10.46 -23.42 3.80
C ALA A 99 10.68 -24.91 3.49
N SER A 100 11.89 -25.41 3.75
CA SER A 100 12.20 -26.84 3.59
C SER A 100 11.34 -27.71 4.51
N LYS A 101 11.13 -27.31 5.77
CA LYS A 101 10.26 -28.02 6.72
C LYS A 101 8.78 -28.00 6.29
N LEU A 102 8.35 -26.92 5.62
CA LEU A 102 7.00 -26.83 5.07
C LEU A 102 6.79 -27.82 3.91
N ALA A 103 7.85 -28.09 3.13
CA ALA A 103 7.80 -29.01 1.99
C ALA A 103 7.88 -30.49 2.40
N SER A 104 8.51 -30.82 3.53
CA SER A 104 8.64 -32.20 4.02
C SER A 104 7.37 -32.76 4.69
N ASP A 105 6.25 -32.04 4.58
CA ASP A 105 4.98 -32.28 5.28
C ASP A 105 5.14 -32.80 6.72
N ASP A 106 6.03 -32.15 7.46
CA ASP A 106 6.32 -32.53 8.82
C ASP A 106 5.06 -32.33 9.67
N SER A 107 4.50 -33.44 10.16
CA SER A 107 3.27 -33.48 10.97
C SER A 107 3.40 -32.72 12.28
N SER A 108 4.63 -32.35 12.68
CA SER A 108 4.92 -31.60 13.90
C SER A 108 4.54 -30.12 13.85
N LEU A 109 4.34 -29.53 12.66
CA LEU A 109 4.04 -28.11 12.53
C LEU A 109 2.54 -27.81 12.70
N SER A 110 2.24 -26.87 13.59
CA SER A 110 0.88 -26.35 13.78
C SER A 110 0.40 -25.64 12.52
N GLY A 111 -0.91 -25.74 12.23
CA GLY A 111 -1.51 -25.02 11.09
C GLY A 111 -1.26 -23.50 11.12
N LEU A 112 -1.13 -22.92 12.32
CA LEU A 112 -0.80 -21.50 12.49
C LEU A 112 0.65 -21.18 12.09
N GLU A 113 1.60 -22.07 12.41
CA GLU A 113 3.00 -21.95 11.99
C GLU A 113 3.12 -22.06 10.47
N LYS A 114 2.46 -23.07 9.88
CA LYS A 114 2.39 -23.24 8.42
C LYS A 114 1.83 -21.98 7.75
N PHE A 115 0.78 -21.38 8.32
CA PHE A 115 0.21 -20.13 7.83
C PHE A 115 1.18 -18.94 7.97
N ALA A 116 1.82 -18.77 9.13
CA ALA A 116 2.75 -17.67 9.38
C ALA A 116 3.97 -17.73 8.44
N ILE A 117 4.52 -18.93 8.18
CA ILE A 117 5.62 -19.13 7.22
C ILE A 117 5.17 -18.75 5.80
N LYS A 118 3.98 -19.20 5.36
CA LYS A 118 3.42 -18.83 4.06
C LYS A 118 3.22 -17.31 3.95
N ALA A 119 2.62 -16.70 4.96
CA ALA A 119 2.38 -15.26 5.02
C ALA A 119 3.70 -14.47 4.97
N TYR A 120 4.72 -14.90 5.71
CA TYR A 120 6.06 -14.31 5.68
C TYR A 120 6.61 -14.25 4.26
N HIS A 121 6.64 -15.37 3.53
CA HIS A 121 7.22 -15.42 2.19
C HIS A 121 6.41 -14.59 1.19
N VAL A 122 5.07 -14.65 1.25
CA VAL A 122 4.20 -13.83 0.39
C VAL A 122 4.43 -12.34 0.66
N LEU A 123 4.46 -11.92 1.92
CA LEU A 123 4.68 -10.52 2.30
C LEU A 123 6.08 -10.03 1.92
N ALA A 124 7.11 -10.87 2.07
CA ALA A 124 8.48 -10.55 1.66
C ALA A 124 8.61 -10.32 0.15
N VAL A 125 8.05 -11.24 -0.66
CA VAL A 125 8.07 -11.13 -2.12
C VAL A 125 7.25 -9.92 -2.58
N MET A 126 6.07 -9.68 -2.00
CA MET A 126 5.25 -8.51 -2.31
C MET A 126 5.96 -7.20 -1.96
N ALA A 127 6.57 -7.11 -0.78
CA ALA A 127 7.34 -5.93 -0.36
C ALA A 127 8.51 -5.66 -1.31
N PHE A 128 9.22 -6.71 -1.74
CA PHE A 128 10.31 -6.60 -2.71
C PHE A 128 9.82 -6.09 -4.07
N VAL A 129 8.80 -6.73 -4.66
CA VAL A 129 8.27 -6.39 -6.00
C VAL A 129 7.70 -4.97 -6.02
N LEU A 130 6.91 -4.58 -5.02
CA LEU A 130 6.32 -3.24 -4.94
C LEU A 130 7.39 -2.16 -4.71
N SER A 131 8.42 -2.45 -3.92
CA SER A 131 9.54 -1.51 -3.73
C SER A 131 10.36 -1.35 -5.00
N LEU A 132 10.64 -2.45 -5.71
CA LEU A 132 11.32 -2.40 -7.01
C LEU A 132 10.50 -1.62 -8.05
N ASN A 133 9.17 -1.84 -8.09
CA ASN A 133 8.27 -1.08 -8.95
C ASN A 133 8.30 0.43 -8.63
N THR A 134 8.37 0.78 -7.35
CA THR A 134 8.53 2.18 -6.90
C THR A 134 9.84 2.78 -7.43
N VAL A 135 10.96 2.07 -7.27
CA VAL A 135 12.28 2.53 -7.74
C VAL A 135 12.30 2.75 -9.24
N VAL A 136 11.79 1.79 -10.02
CA VAL A 136 11.75 1.87 -11.49
C VAL A 136 10.83 3.01 -11.93
N THR A 137 9.61 3.06 -11.41
CA THR A 137 8.62 4.09 -11.82
C THR A 137 9.09 5.49 -11.42
N ALA A 138 9.64 5.67 -10.23
CA ALA A 138 10.20 6.94 -9.79
C ALA A 138 11.41 7.37 -10.64
N THR A 139 12.24 6.42 -11.09
CA THR A 139 13.37 6.72 -11.97
C THR A 139 12.91 7.15 -13.37
N VAL A 140 11.90 6.47 -13.93
CA VAL A 140 11.27 6.86 -15.20
C VAL A 140 10.61 8.24 -15.08
N ALA A 141 9.94 8.52 -13.98
CA ALA A 141 9.33 9.83 -13.73
C ALA A 141 10.40 10.93 -13.59
N HIS A 142 11.44 10.67 -12.81
CA HIS A 142 12.56 11.60 -12.62
C HIS A 142 13.27 11.92 -13.94
N THR A 143 13.51 10.93 -14.80
CA THR A 143 14.09 11.16 -16.14
C THR A 143 13.12 11.90 -17.06
N SER A 144 11.82 11.65 -16.98
CA SER A 144 10.80 12.38 -17.73
C SER A 144 10.72 13.84 -17.31
N VAL A 145 10.87 14.13 -16.01
CA VAL A 145 11.00 15.50 -15.49
C VAL A 145 12.27 16.15 -16.04
N LEU A 146 13.41 15.46 -16.02
CA LEU A 146 14.67 16.01 -16.57
C LEU A 146 14.58 16.35 -18.07
N HIS A 147 13.77 15.64 -18.86
CA HIS A 147 13.54 15.98 -20.26
C HIS A 147 12.79 17.31 -20.45
N GLY A 148 12.11 17.84 -19.43
CA GLY A 148 11.46 19.15 -19.46
C GLY A 148 10.26 19.27 -20.42
N ARG A 149 9.78 18.16 -21.01
CA ARG A 149 8.67 18.14 -21.98
C ARG A 149 7.30 18.06 -21.29
N PHE A 150 7.03 18.96 -20.36
CA PHE A 150 5.76 19.02 -19.61
C PHE A 150 5.48 20.45 -19.14
N ASP A 151 4.22 20.76 -18.82
CA ASP A 151 3.88 22.05 -18.23
C ASP A 151 4.29 22.07 -16.75
N GLN A 152 5.37 22.79 -16.46
CA GLN A 152 5.98 22.90 -15.13
C GLN A 152 5.16 23.77 -14.16
N VAL A 153 4.17 24.48 -14.69
CA VAL A 153 3.49 25.55 -13.99
C VAL A 153 2.16 25.05 -13.43
N GLY A 154 1.89 25.29 -12.15
CA GLY A 154 0.64 24.88 -11.52
C GLY A 154 0.23 25.75 -10.34
N GLU A 155 -0.89 25.42 -9.71
CA GLU A 155 -1.28 25.99 -8.42
C GLU A 155 -0.46 25.39 -7.28
N THR A 156 -0.19 24.08 -7.36
CA THR A 156 0.63 23.31 -6.42
C THR A 156 1.45 22.25 -7.15
N ALA A 157 2.55 21.79 -6.54
CA ALA A 157 3.31 20.64 -7.04
C ALA A 157 2.43 19.39 -7.18
N TYR A 158 1.48 19.21 -6.25
CA TYR A 158 0.54 18.08 -6.27
C TYR A 158 -0.35 18.10 -7.53
N THR A 159 -0.98 19.25 -7.81
CA THR A 159 -1.84 19.41 -9.00
C THR A 159 -1.06 19.24 -10.30
N MET A 160 0.18 19.74 -10.33
CA MET A 160 1.06 19.62 -11.48
C MET A 160 1.49 18.16 -11.71
N MET A 161 1.91 17.42 -10.67
CA MET A 161 2.22 15.99 -10.77
C MET A 161 1.00 15.15 -11.18
N LYS A 162 -0.20 15.46 -10.67
CA LYS A 162 -1.44 14.78 -11.07
C LYS A 162 -1.81 15.04 -12.53
N ARG A 163 -1.48 16.20 -13.08
CA ARG A 163 -1.79 16.57 -14.47
C ARG A 163 -0.81 15.91 -15.44
N GLU A 164 0.48 16.05 -15.20
CA GLU A 164 1.53 15.64 -16.16
C GLU A 164 2.03 14.20 -15.93
N PHE A 165 2.02 13.73 -14.69
CA PHE A 165 2.65 12.47 -14.25
C PHE A 165 1.66 11.59 -13.47
N LEU A 166 0.39 11.57 -13.88
CA LEU A 166 -0.70 10.93 -13.14
C LEU A 166 -0.37 9.49 -12.74
N TYR A 167 0.06 8.67 -13.70
CA TYR A 167 0.37 7.27 -13.46
C TYR A 167 1.58 7.11 -12.56
N GLU A 168 2.66 7.82 -12.87
CA GLU A 168 3.93 7.69 -12.15
C GLU A 168 3.77 8.14 -10.69
N PHE A 169 3.05 9.23 -10.47
CA PHE A 169 2.72 9.75 -9.15
C PHE A 169 1.85 8.79 -8.34
N ASP A 170 0.75 8.30 -8.93
CA ASP A 170 -0.18 7.41 -8.23
C ASP A 170 0.46 6.04 -7.97
N MET A 171 1.16 5.48 -8.96
CA MET A 171 1.79 4.17 -8.86
C MET A 171 2.95 4.16 -7.86
N THR A 172 3.82 5.18 -7.86
CA THR A 172 4.95 5.25 -6.91
C THR A 172 4.45 5.40 -5.48
N ARG A 173 3.49 6.30 -5.23
CA ARG A 173 2.91 6.49 -3.90
C ARG A 173 2.20 5.24 -3.39
N TRP A 174 1.39 4.61 -4.24
CA TRP A 174 0.63 3.41 -3.87
C TRP A 174 1.56 2.23 -3.59
N SER A 175 2.52 1.99 -4.50
CA SER A 175 3.47 0.88 -4.38
C SER A 175 4.34 1.02 -3.13
N PHE A 176 4.83 2.23 -2.84
CA PHE A 176 5.66 2.49 -1.66
C PHE A 176 4.89 2.29 -0.35
N LEU A 177 3.68 2.84 -0.24
CA LEU A 177 2.86 2.67 0.96
C LEU A 177 2.50 1.20 1.17
N SER A 178 2.10 0.51 0.11
CA SER A 178 1.76 -0.90 0.16
C SER A 178 2.97 -1.76 0.53
N SER A 179 4.16 -1.48 -0.02
CA SER A 179 5.38 -2.20 0.31
C SER A 179 5.81 -2.01 1.76
N MET A 180 5.62 -0.82 2.32
CA MET A 180 5.89 -0.54 3.74
C MET A 180 5.00 -1.40 4.65
N PHE A 181 3.71 -1.51 4.38
CA PHE A 181 2.80 -2.36 5.17
C PHE A 181 3.12 -3.85 5.00
N CYS A 182 3.45 -4.31 3.78
CA CYS A 182 3.91 -5.67 3.55
C CYS A 182 5.19 -5.98 4.33
N PHE A 183 6.13 -5.03 4.35
CA PHE A 183 7.39 -5.15 5.08
C PHE A 183 7.17 -5.25 6.60
N LEU A 184 6.29 -4.43 7.18
CA LEU A 184 5.93 -4.53 8.60
C LEU A 184 5.28 -5.88 8.94
N GLY A 185 4.39 -6.38 8.09
CA GLY A 185 3.80 -7.70 8.25
C GLY A 185 4.83 -8.83 8.14
N MET A 186 5.79 -8.71 7.23
CA MET A 186 6.93 -9.64 7.11
C MET A 186 7.77 -9.64 8.39
N VAL A 187 8.11 -8.48 8.93
CA VAL A 187 8.88 -8.36 10.19
C VAL A 187 8.12 -9.02 11.35
N LEU A 188 6.83 -8.74 11.50
CA LEU A 188 5.99 -9.38 12.53
C LEU A 188 5.98 -10.91 12.37
N SER A 189 5.77 -11.41 11.15
CA SER A 189 5.75 -12.85 10.88
C SER A 189 7.09 -13.50 11.21
N ARG A 190 8.21 -12.82 10.92
CA ARG A 190 9.56 -13.27 11.28
C ARG A 190 9.75 -13.33 12.79
N LEU A 191 9.33 -12.30 13.53
CA LEU A 191 9.44 -12.29 15.00
C LEU A 191 8.66 -13.45 15.62
N LEU A 192 7.43 -13.70 15.14
CA LEU A 192 6.62 -14.81 15.65
C LEU A 192 7.28 -16.18 15.41
N PHE A 193 7.99 -16.34 14.29
CA PHE A 193 8.67 -17.58 13.93
C PHE A 193 10.02 -17.76 14.62
N GLU A 194 10.88 -16.74 14.59
CA GLU A 194 12.27 -16.82 15.08
C GLU A 194 12.33 -17.08 16.59
N PHE A 195 11.37 -16.57 17.34
CA PHE A 195 11.27 -16.77 18.79
C PHE A 195 10.48 -18.03 19.18
N GLU A 196 10.14 -18.89 18.21
CA GLU A 196 9.33 -20.10 18.41
C GLU A 196 8.01 -19.85 19.19
N LEU A 197 7.45 -18.64 19.09
CA LEU A 197 6.30 -18.23 19.93
C LEU A 197 5.00 -18.95 19.58
N LEU A 198 4.96 -19.55 18.38
CA LEU A 198 3.81 -20.30 17.88
C LEU A 198 3.90 -21.81 18.18
N LYS A 199 5.02 -22.26 18.75
CA LYS A 199 5.28 -23.68 19.02
C LYS A 199 4.59 -24.11 20.31
N VAL A 200 3.67 -25.06 20.18
CA VAL A 200 2.94 -25.62 21.32
C VAL A 200 3.93 -26.32 22.26
N GLY A 201 3.92 -25.93 23.53
CA GLY A 201 4.71 -26.57 24.59
C GLY A 201 6.11 -25.98 24.85
N SER A 202 6.56 -24.97 24.11
CA SER A 202 7.92 -24.43 24.28
C SER A 202 8.10 -23.58 25.57
N PHE A 203 7.07 -22.82 25.99
CA PHE A 203 7.19 -21.83 27.06
C PHE A 203 6.12 -21.91 28.17
N GLY A 204 5.46 -23.06 28.36
CA GLY A 204 4.49 -23.23 29.46
C GLY A 204 3.40 -22.13 29.52
N GLY A 205 2.87 -21.72 28.36
CA GLY A 205 1.85 -20.65 28.24
C GLY A 205 2.40 -19.22 28.13
N ALA A 206 3.64 -18.94 28.56
CA ALA A 206 4.22 -17.60 28.47
C ALA A 206 4.48 -17.15 27.01
N GLY A 207 4.82 -18.09 26.12
CA GLY A 207 5.06 -17.82 24.70
C GLY A 207 3.81 -17.33 23.97
N GLU A 208 2.64 -17.88 24.29
CA GLU A 208 1.35 -17.46 23.69
C GLU A 208 1.00 -16.02 24.10
N ASN A 209 1.21 -15.68 25.38
CA ASN A 209 1.02 -14.31 25.87
C ASN A 209 1.95 -13.32 25.16
N LEU A 210 3.22 -13.71 24.95
CA LEU A 210 4.19 -12.88 24.23
C LEU A 210 3.85 -12.74 22.73
N ALA A 211 3.41 -13.82 22.08
CA ALA A 211 2.90 -13.77 20.71
C ALA A 211 1.74 -12.78 20.60
N MET A 212 0.75 -12.90 21.49
CA MET A 212 -0.42 -12.02 21.51
C MET A 212 -0.02 -10.56 21.77
N LEU A 213 0.92 -10.33 22.68
CA LEU A 213 1.46 -9.00 22.94
C LEU A 213 2.10 -8.39 21.69
N LEU A 214 2.95 -9.15 20.98
CA LEU A 214 3.57 -8.69 19.72
C LEU A 214 2.52 -8.40 18.65
N LEU A 215 1.51 -9.26 18.51
CA LEU A 215 0.39 -9.05 17.59
C LEU A 215 -0.37 -7.76 17.92
N CYS A 216 -0.65 -7.49 19.19
CA CYS A 216 -1.32 -6.28 19.62
C CYS A 216 -0.47 -5.03 19.34
N ILE A 217 0.83 -5.06 19.66
CA ILE A 217 1.73 -3.91 19.45
C ILE A 217 1.88 -3.59 17.96
N PHE A 218 2.20 -4.59 17.13
CA PHE A 218 2.34 -4.38 15.69
C PHE A 218 1.00 -4.08 15.03
N GLY A 219 -0.09 -4.71 15.48
CA GLY A 219 -1.45 -4.41 15.00
C GLY A 219 -1.86 -2.97 15.29
N ALA A 220 -1.58 -2.46 16.49
CA ALA A 220 -1.82 -1.07 16.86
C ALA A 220 -0.98 -0.11 16.01
N LEU A 221 0.32 -0.40 15.83
CA LEU A 221 1.20 0.39 14.97
C LEU A 221 0.70 0.45 13.52
N ILE A 222 0.41 -0.71 12.91
CA ILE A 222 -0.07 -0.80 11.53
C ILE A 222 -1.39 -0.06 11.36
N THR A 223 -2.32 -0.22 12.30
CA THR A 223 -3.63 0.46 12.26
C THR A 223 -3.48 1.97 12.39
N ASN A 224 -2.61 2.42 13.29
CA ASN A 224 -2.32 3.85 13.46
C ASN A 224 -1.68 4.46 12.20
N LEU A 225 -0.67 3.79 11.62
CA LEU A 225 -0.04 4.22 10.37
C LEU A 225 -1.04 4.24 9.21
N MET A 226 -1.91 3.24 9.11
CA MET A 226 -2.95 3.18 8.09
C MET A 226 -3.96 4.33 8.25
N SER A 227 -4.37 4.63 9.48
CA SER A 227 -5.23 5.78 9.79
C SER A 227 -4.56 7.09 9.38
N PHE A 228 -3.29 7.27 9.76
CA PHE A 228 -2.51 8.46 9.41
C PHE A 228 -2.39 8.62 7.89
N VAL A 229 -2.06 7.56 7.16
CA VAL A 229 -2.00 7.57 5.69
C VAL A 229 -3.35 7.98 5.10
N ASN A 230 -4.45 7.37 5.55
CA ASN A 230 -5.79 7.67 5.05
C ASN A 230 -6.21 9.12 5.29
N GLN A 231 -5.84 9.71 6.43
CA GLN A 231 -6.13 11.12 6.72
C GLN A 231 -5.33 12.10 5.84
N ASN A 232 -4.17 11.68 5.33
CA ASN A 232 -3.26 12.49 4.52
C ASN A 232 -3.33 12.18 3.01
N LEU A 233 -4.33 11.41 2.57
CA LEU A 233 -4.64 11.23 1.14
C LEU A 233 -5.53 12.40 0.68
N TRP A 234 -5.00 13.26 -0.19
CA TRP A 234 -5.73 14.45 -0.67
C TRP A 234 -6.83 14.08 -1.69
N CYS A 235 -6.53 13.18 -2.63
CA CYS A 235 -7.43 12.81 -3.73
C CYS A 235 -8.24 11.53 -3.51
N TRP A 236 -7.96 10.79 -2.45
CA TRP A 236 -8.60 9.51 -2.20
C TRP A 236 -9.14 9.47 -0.79
N SER A 237 -10.33 8.91 -0.61
CA SER A 237 -10.94 8.73 0.70
C SER A 237 -10.17 7.74 1.58
N SER A 238 -9.39 6.85 0.98
CA SER A 238 -8.63 5.80 1.64
C SER A 238 -7.59 5.20 0.70
N LEU A 239 -6.65 4.42 1.25
CA LEU A 239 -5.69 3.62 0.50
C LEU A 239 -6.39 2.65 -0.47
N ILE A 240 -7.57 2.13 -0.10
CA ILE A 240 -8.40 1.29 -0.97
C ILE A 240 -8.89 2.09 -2.18
N GLY A 241 -9.34 3.33 -1.97
CA GLY A 241 -9.72 4.23 -3.07
C GLY A 241 -8.54 4.50 -4.01
N MET A 242 -7.33 4.62 -3.46
CA MET A 242 -6.11 4.74 -4.24
C MET A 242 -5.79 3.46 -5.03
N THR A 243 -5.94 2.27 -4.43
CA THR A 243 -5.80 0.98 -5.12
C THR A 243 -6.73 0.89 -6.33
N ARG A 244 -8.00 1.26 -6.18
CA ARG A 244 -8.98 1.28 -7.30
C ARG A 244 -8.51 2.20 -8.43
N SER A 245 -8.10 3.42 -8.09
CA SER A 245 -7.57 4.39 -9.06
C SER A 245 -6.35 3.85 -9.81
N VAL A 246 -5.43 3.17 -9.12
CA VAL A 246 -4.25 2.56 -9.75
C VAL A 246 -4.65 1.40 -10.66
N VAL A 247 -5.58 0.54 -10.24
CA VAL A 247 -6.09 -0.55 -11.07
C VAL A 247 -6.75 0.00 -12.34
N GLU A 248 -7.60 1.02 -12.23
CA GLU A 248 -8.20 1.70 -13.38
C GLU A 248 -7.13 2.22 -14.34
N LEU A 249 -6.11 2.93 -13.84
CA LEU A 249 -5.00 3.43 -14.66
C LEU A 249 -4.21 2.30 -15.36
N VAL A 250 -3.99 1.17 -14.69
CA VAL A 250 -3.31 0.01 -15.26
C VAL A 250 -4.16 -0.64 -16.35
N LEU A 251 -5.46 -0.81 -16.12
CA LEU A 251 -6.39 -1.39 -17.10
C LEU A 251 -6.56 -0.47 -18.31
N ASP A 252 -6.67 0.84 -18.10
CA ASP A 252 -6.75 1.83 -19.18
C ASP A 252 -5.49 1.78 -20.06
N ARG A 253 -4.30 1.76 -19.45
CA ARG A 253 -3.05 1.64 -20.23
C ARG A 253 -2.97 0.29 -20.96
N ALA A 254 -3.38 -0.81 -20.32
CA ALA A 254 -3.34 -2.14 -20.94
C ALA A 254 -4.29 -2.28 -22.14
N PHE A 255 -5.56 -1.90 -21.96
CA PHE A 255 -6.62 -2.18 -22.94
C PHE A 255 -6.92 -1.01 -23.87
N VAL A 256 -6.87 0.23 -23.40
CA VAL A 256 -7.17 1.42 -24.23
C VAL A 256 -5.96 1.83 -25.06
N GLN A 257 -4.77 1.86 -24.45
CA GLN A 257 -3.54 2.20 -25.17
C GLN A 257 -2.93 1.01 -25.93
N LYS A 258 -3.55 -0.18 -25.84
CA LYS A 258 -3.17 -1.41 -26.56
C LYS A 258 -1.69 -1.77 -26.41
N ARG A 259 -1.14 -1.66 -25.19
CA ARG A 259 0.26 -2.01 -24.89
C ARG A 259 0.34 -3.50 -24.53
N PRO A 260 0.86 -4.38 -25.42
CA PRO A 260 0.77 -5.83 -25.23
C PRO A 260 1.47 -6.32 -23.96
N LEU A 261 2.61 -5.72 -23.61
CA LEU A 261 3.35 -6.07 -22.39
C LEU A 261 2.58 -5.74 -21.11
N GLN A 262 1.72 -4.72 -21.13
CA GLN A 262 0.89 -4.38 -19.97
C GLN A 262 -0.26 -5.38 -19.82
N VAL A 263 -0.85 -5.85 -20.92
CA VAL A 263 -1.86 -6.92 -20.88
C VAL A 263 -1.25 -8.19 -20.27
N ILE A 264 -0.05 -8.58 -20.72
CA ILE A 264 0.66 -9.74 -20.17
C ILE A 264 0.92 -9.54 -18.67
N SER A 265 1.38 -8.36 -18.24
CA SER A 265 1.60 -8.04 -16.83
C SER A 265 0.32 -8.16 -15.98
N VAL A 266 -0.82 -7.68 -16.48
CA VAL A 266 -2.12 -7.82 -15.80
C VAL A 266 -2.50 -9.30 -15.66
N LEU A 267 -2.31 -10.10 -16.71
CA LEU A 267 -2.59 -11.54 -16.66
C LEU A 267 -1.71 -12.27 -15.63
N PHE A 268 -0.41 -11.97 -15.57
CA PHE A 268 0.48 -12.52 -14.55
C PHE A 268 0.08 -12.09 -13.14
N THR A 269 -0.36 -10.85 -12.98
CA THR A 269 -0.83 -10.32 -11.68
C THR A 269 -2.08 -11.06 -11.22
N LEU A 270 -3.07 -11.25 -12.11
CA LEU A 270 -4.29 -12.00 -11.81
C LEU A 270 -3.99 -13.47 -11.50
N GLY A 271 -3.12 -14.11 -12.29
CA GLY A 271 -2.67 -15.48 -12.06
C GLY A 271 -1.98 -15.63 -10.70
N SER A 272 -1.14 -14.66 -10.32
CA SER A 272 -0.46 -14.63 -9.03
C SER A 272 -1.44 -14.45 -7.87
N ALA A 273 -2.40 -13.54 -8.00
CA ALA A 273 -3.44 -13.31 -7.00
C ALA A 273 -4.31 -14.56 -6.79
N PHE A 274 -4.70 -15.24 -7.88
CA PHE A 274 -5.44 -16.50 -7.83
C PHE A 274 -4.63 -17.58 -7.12
N TYR A 275 -3.34 -17.73 -7.45
CA TYR A 275 -2.47 -18.72 -6.83
C TYR A 275 -2.25 -18.47 -5.33
N ILE A 276 -2.02 -17.21 -4.94
CA ILE A 276 -1.92 -16.81 -3.52
C ILE A 276 -3.23 -17.11 -2.79
N GLY A 277 -4.38 -16.77 -3.38
CA GLY A 277 -5.69 -17.08 -2.82
C GLY A 277 -5.88 -18.57 -2.57
N LYS A 278 -5.49 -19.41 -3.54
CA LYS A 278 -5.50 -20.87 -3.41
C LYS A 278 -4.58 -21.35 -2.27
N LEU A 279 -3.38 -20.79 -2.17
CA LEU A 279 -2.37 -21.16 -1.18
C LEU A 279 -2.78 -20.80 0.26
N VAL A 280 -3.58 -19.73 0.41
CA VAL A 280 -4.13 -19.27 1.69
C VAL A 280 -5.45 -19.96 2.05
N GLY A 281 -6.32 -20.25 1.07
CA GLY A 281 -7.71 -20.66 1.30
C GLY A 281 -8.02 -22.17 1.38
N LEU A 282 -7.11 -23.05 0.97
CA LEU A 282 -7.41 -24.50 0.86
C LEU A 282 -6.97 -25.37 2.04
N GLY A 283 -6.43 -24.81 3.12
CA GLY A 283 -5.88 -25.60 4.22
C GLY A 283 -6.89 -26.36 5.09
N ASP A 284 -8.18 -25.97 5.08
CA ASP A 284 -9.12 -26.41 6.12
C ASP A 284 -10.25 -27.35 5.65
N LYS A 285 -10.48 -27.52 4.34
CA LYS A 285 -11.62 -28.33 3.86
C LYS A 285 -11.33 -29.80 3.64
N GLU A 286 -10.07 -30.21 3.52
CA GLU A 286 -9.74 -31.59 3.12
C GLU A 286 -9.78 -32.59 4.29
N LYS A 287 -9.65 -32.14 5.54
CA LYS A 287 -9.67 -33.04 6.71
C LYS A 287 -11.06 -33.35 7.27
N GLN A 288 -12.12 -32.71 6.77
CA GLN A 288 -13.46 -32.90 7.33
C GLN A 288 -14.23 -34.05 6.66
N ASN A 289 -13.76 -34.58 5.53
CA ASN A 289 -14.42 -35.71 4.84
C ASN A 289 -13.92 -37.10 5.26
N ASP A 290 -12.81 -37.21 5.98
CA ASP A 290 -12.24 -38.51 6.40
C ASP A 290 -12.68 -38.94 7.82
N SER A 291 -13.73 -38.31 8.36
CA SER A 291 -14.25 -38.59 9.71
C SER A 291 -15.75 -38.94 9.74
N LEU A 292 -16.32 -39.31 8.59
CA LEU A 292 -17.64 -39.92 8.43
C LEU A 292 -17.49 -41.34 7.90
#